data_AF-A0A852ZT16-F1
#
_entry.id   AF-A0A852ZT16-F1
#
_cell.length_a   1.000
_cell.length_b   1.000
_cell.length_c   1.000
_cell.angle_alpha   90.00
_cell.angle_beta   90.00
_cell.angle_gamma   90.00
#
_symmetry.space_group_name_H-M   'P 1'
#
loop_
_entity.id
_entity.type
_entity.pdbx_description
1 polymer ?
#
loop_
_entity_poly.entity_id
_entity_poly.type
_entity_poly.pdbx_seq_one_letter_code
_entity_poly.pdbx_strand_id
1 'polypeptide(L)'
;MDLLGFSTGGRVAMHFLDKHPAQVRRLVLASTTAYQDFAGYLEGWDDYHRRVRQQLPEDQIDGDTFEPWARNGASTAIWDLSLLPEYLELLDRVRFSGTWGAAHPDPAETLHPWCPGDPVGILRQARKPVLVLHGEKDMGFPVQVAHRLHEELPGSELAVVDGAAHQCQFEKPDVWARHVREFLDANAGSDRPGR
;
A
#
# COMPACT_ATOMS: atom_id res chain seq x y z
N MET A 1 4.21 -12.41 15.78
CA MET A 1 3.07 -12.20 14.88
C MET A 1 3.57 -11.95 13.47
N ASP A 2 2.73 -12.24 12.48
CA ASP A 2 2.96 -11.87 11.08
C ASP A 2 2.17 -10.61 10.81
N LEU A 3 2.78 -9.62 10.17
CA LEU A 3 2.14 -8.33 9.91
C LEU A 3 1.90 -8.16 8.42
N LEU A 4 0.67 -7.82 8.06
CA LEU A 4 0.34 -7.34 6.73
C LEU A 4 -0.09 -5.89 6.84
N GLY A 5 0.62 -5.02 6.11
CA GLY A 5 0.29 -3.61 6.02
C GLY A 5 -0.03 -3.25 4.57
N PHE A 6 -1.27 -2.83 4.34
CA PHE A 6 -1.75 -2.35 3.03
C PHE A 6 -1.72 -0.83 2.99
N SER A 7 -1.21 -0.24 1.90
CA SER A 7 -1.19 1.22 1.71
C SER A 7 -0.52 1.92 2.89
N THR A 8 -1.14 2.94 3.48
CA THR A 8 -0.65 3.59 4.71
C THR A 8 -0.40 2.59 5.86
N GLY A 9 -1.15 1.50 5.92
CA GLY A 9 -0.93 0.41 6.88
C GLY A 9 0.44 -0.26 6.75
N GLY A 10 1.07 -0.25 5.56
CA GLY A 10 2.44 -0.70 5.36
C GLY A 10 3.46 0.15 6.12
N ARG A 11 3.26 1.47 6.12
CA ARG A 11 4.08 2.41 6.91
C ARG A 11 3.88 2.21 8.41
N VAL A 12 2.64 2.03 8.85
CA VAL A 12 2.32 1.67 10.24
C VAL A 12 3.00 0.36 10.64
N ALA A 13 3.01 -0.66 9.77
CA ALA A 13 3.69 -1.92 10.03
C ALA A 13 5.22 -1.77 10.17
N MET A 14 5.85 -0.93 9.34
CA MET A 14 7.28 -0.59 9.48
C MET A 14 7.56 0.16 10.79
N HIS A 15 6.70 1.10 11.18
CA HIS A 15 6.84 1.78 12.46
C HIS A 15 6.67 0.82 13.66
N PHE A 16 5.69 -0.08 13.58
CA PHE A 16 5.51 -1.11 14.59
C PHE A 16 6.73 -2.03 14.69
N LEU A 17 7.34 -2.40 13.56
CA LEU A 17 8.57 -3.18 13.53
C LEU A 17 9.73 -2.45 14.22
N ASP A 18 9.90 -1.14 14.00
CA ASP A 18 10.90 -0.33 14.68
C ASP A 18 10.74 -0.38 16.21
N LYS A 19 9.50 -0.24 16.70
CA LYS A 19 9.23 -0.22 18.15
C LYS A 19 9.21 -1.60 18.79
N HIS A 20 8.84 -2.63 18.04
CA HIS A 20 8.57 -3.96 18.58
C HIS A 20 9.19 -5.10 17.74
N PRO A 21 10.51 -5.06 17.43
CA PRO A 21 11.14 -5.99 16.48
C PRO A 21 11.10 -7.46 16.92
N ALA A 22 11.08 -7.73 18.24
CA ALA A 22 10.96 -9.07 18.79
C ALA A 22 9.57 -9.70 18.58
N GLN A 23 8.53 -8.87 18.42
CA GLN A 23 7.16 -9.36 18.24
C GLN A 23 6.84 -9.67 16.77
N VAL A 24 7.60 -9.12 15.83
CA VAL A 24 7.38 -9.30 14.40
C VAL A 24 8.22 -10.46 13.88
N ARG A 25 7.57 -11.44 13.26
CA ARG A 25 8.24 -12.59 12.63
C ARG A 25 8.56 -12.29 11.17
N ARG A 26 7.62 -11.72 10.45
CA ARG A 26 7.67 -11.43 9.01
C ARG A 26 6.65 -10.36 8.63
N LEU A 27 6.88 -9.72 7.49
CA LEU A 27 6.06 -8.63 6.98
C LEU A 27 5.56 -8.91 5.56
N VAL A 28 4.31 -8.54 5.29
CA VAL A 28 3.77 -8.33 3.96
C VAL A 28 3.51 -6.84 3.80
N LEU A 29 4.25 -6.20 2.92
CA LEU A 29 4.12 -4.79 2.57
C LEU A 29 3.35 -4.72 1.24
N ALA A 30 2.05 -4.42 1.33
CA ALA A 30 1.13 -4.48 0.19
C ALA A 30 0.75 -3.09 -0.31
N SER A 31 0.89 -2.84 -1.63
CA SER A 31 0.55 -1.57 -2.28
C SER A 31 0.98 -0.36 -1.44
N THR A 32 2.24 -0.31 -1.03
CA THR A 32 2.78 0.68 -0.07
C THR A 32 4.13 1.19 -0.52
N THR A 33 4.67 2.18 0.17
CA THR A 33 6.00 2.73 -0.11
C THR A 33 6.79 3.02 1.17
N ALA A 34 8.10 2.85 1.08
CA ALA A 34 9.10 3.28 2.05
C ALA A 34 9.68 4.68 1.75
N TYR A 35 9.21 5.30 0.65
CA TYR A 35 9.82 6.49 0.05
C TYR A 35 8.85 7.67 0.03
N GLN A 36 9.40 8.87 -0.12
CA GLN A 36 8.65 10.12 -0.33
C GLN A 36 8.87 10.68 -1.75
N ASP A 37 9.99 10.32 -2.38
CA ASP A 37 10.47 10.78 -3.69
C ASP A 37 9.98 9.89 -4.84
N PHE A 38 8.69 9.53 -4.85
CA PHE A 38 8.14 8.61 -5.87
C PHE A 38 7.20 9.26 -6.88
N ALA A 39 6.78 10.52 -6.65
CA ALA A 39 5.85 11.21 -7.56
C ALA A 39 6.38 11.29 -9.01
N GLY A 40 7.70 11.40 -9.18
CA GLY A 40 8.35 11.44 -10.50
C GLY A 40 8.08 10.20 -11.36
N TYR A 41 7.76 9.04 -10.77
CA TYR A 41 7.42 7.84 -11.53
C TYR A 41 6.07 7.94 -12.27
N LEU A 42 5.21 8.90 -11.90
CA LEU A 42 3.89 9.11 -12.53
C LEU A 42 3.91 10.17 -13.63
N GLU A 43 4.96 11.01 -13.70
CA GLU A 43 4.99 12.19 -14.57
C GLU A 43 4.77 11.87 -16.05
N GLY A 44 5.28 10.73 -16.52
CA GLY A 44 5.15 10.29 -17.92
C GLY A 44 3.94 9.41 -18.22
N TRP A 45 3.02 9.21 -17.26
CA TRP A 45 1.94 8.23 -17.42
C TRP A 45 0.62 8.86 -17.85
N ASP A 46 0.31 8.77 -19.14
CA ASP A 46 -0.89 9.36 -19.74
C ASP A 46 -2.21 8.88 -19.12
N ASP A 47 -2.33 7.59 -18.78
CA ASP A 47 -3.56 7.06 -18.17
C ASP A 47 -3.80 7.62 -16.77
N TYR A 48 -2.72 7.79 -15.99
CA TYR A 48 -2.79 8.44 -14.68
C TYR A 48 -3.30 9.87 -14.83
N HIS A 49 -2.66 10.68 -15.67
CA HIS A 49 -3.08 12.08 -15.89
C HIS A 49 -4.50 12.19 -16.42
N ARG A 50 -4.92 11.29 -17.31
CA ARG A 50 -6.29 11.26 -17.83
C ARG A 50 -7.30 10.98 -16.71
N ARG A 51 -7.03 10.02 -15.82
CA ARG A 51 -7.94 9.66 -14.71
C ARG A 51 -7.96 10.74 -13.63
N VAL A 52 -6.82 11.32 -13.28
CA VAL A 52 -6.73 12.45 -12.33
C VAL A 52 -7.52 13.66 -12.83
N ARG A 53 -7.48 13.99 -14.13
CA ARG A 53 -8.28 15.10 -14.70
C ARG A 53 -9.80 14.91 -14.60
N GLN A 54 -10.27 13.69 -14.33
CA GLN A 54 -11.69 13.40 -14.12
C GLN A 54 -12.10 13.52 -12.65
N GLN A 55 -11.13 13.68 -11.75
CA GLN A 55 -11.36 13.86 -10.32
C GLN A 55 -11.72 15.31 -10.02
N LEU A 56 -12.50 15.51 -8.96
CA LEU A 56 -12.65 16.82 -8.37
C LEU A 56 -11.29 17.29 -7.83
N PRO A 57 -10.94 18.58 -8.04
CA PRO A 57 -9.86 19.22 -7.31
C PRO A 57 -10.02 19.03 -5.80
N GLU A 58 -8.90 18.89 -5.09
CA GLU A 58 -8.92 18.54 -3.66
C GLU A 58 -9.65 19.57 -2.80
N ASP A 59 -9.54 20.85 -3.13
CA ASP A 59 -10.24 21.97 -2.49
C ASP A 59 -11.77 21.97 -2.73
N GLN A 60 -12.25 21.07 -3.60
CA GLN A 60 -13.67 20.89 -3.92
C GLN A 60 -14.23 19.58 -3.38
N ILE A 61 -13.42 18.77 -2.69
CA ILE A 61 -13.88 17.54 -2.03
C ILE A 61 -14.48 17.93 -0.68
N ASP A 62 -15.80 17.82 -0.55
CA ASP A 62 -16.54 18.14 0.67
C ASP A 62 -16.74 16.90 1.56
N GLY A 63 -16.43 17.03 2.86
CA GLY A 63 -16.69 16.04 3.88
C GLY A 63 -15.55 15.87 4.89
N ASP A 64 -15.90 15.47 6.11
CA ASP A 64 -14.91 15.37 7.19
C ASP A 64 -14.17 14.04 7.24
N THR A 65 -14.69 13.01 6.55
CA THR A 65 -14.15 11.64 6.57
C THR A 65 -13.43 11.29 5.28
N PHE A 66 -12.70 10.17 5.23
CA PHE A 66 -11.99 9.74 4.02
C PHE A 66 -12.92 9.30 2.85
N GLU A 67 -14.23 9.14 3.07
CA GLU A 67 -15.16 8.63 2.05
C GLU A 67 -15.14 9.42 0.73
N PRO A 68 -15.27 10.76 0.73
CA PRO A 68 -15.32 11.53 -0.51
C PRO A 68 -14.03 11.41 -1.33
N TRP A 69 -12.87 11.35 -0.66
CA TRP A 69 -11.57 11.10 -1.31
C TRP A 69 -11.49 9.69 -1.90
N ALA A 70 -11.95 8.66 -1.17
CA ALA A 70 -11.96 7.29 -1.67
C ALA A 70 -12.82 7.16 -2.95
N ARG A 71 -13.98 7.83 -2.98
CA ARG A 71 -14.86 7.87 -4.16
C ARG A 71 -14.24 8.66 -5.31
N ASN A 72 -13.71 9.85 -5.03
CA ASN A 72 -13.06 10.70 -6.03
C ASN A 72 -11.86 9.99 -6.69
N GLY A 73 -11.05 9.30 -5.87
CA GLY A 73 -9.87 8.53 -6.29
C GLY A 73 -10.15 7.13 -6.84
N ALA A 74 -11.41 6.69 -6.93
CA ALA A 74 -11.75 5.31 -7.24
C ALA A 74 -11.21 4.86 -8.61
N SER A 75 -11.25 5.74 -9.61
CA SER A 75 -10.72 5.45 -10.95
C SER A 75 -9.21 5.27 -10.96
N THR A 76 -8.46 5.87 -10.03
CA THR A 76 -7.00 5.64 -9.88
C THR A 76 -6.69 4.45 -8.97
N ALA A 77 -7.63 4.05 -8.12
CA ALA A 77 -7.47 2.92 -7.21
C ALA A 77 -7.78 1.56 -7.85
N ILE A 78 -8.52 1.56 -8.97
CA ILE A 78 -8.98 0.38 -9.73
C ILE A 78 -8.52 0.50 -11.19
N TRP A 79 -7.79 -0.49 -11.69
CA TRP A 79 -7.32 -0.50 -13.07
C TRP A 79 -8.44 -0.89 -14.04
N ASP A 80 -9.11 -2.03 -13.78
CA ASP A 80 -10.23 -2.55 -14.57
C ASP A 80 -11.51 -1.80 -14.21
N LEU A 81 -11.82 -0.78 -15.02
CA LEU A 81 -12.98 0.09 -14.80
C LEU A 81 -14.32 -0.64 -14.92
N SER A 82 -14.36 -1.89 -15.43
CA SER A 82 -15.59 -2.69 -15.38
C SER A 82 -15.97 -3.09 -13.94
N LEU A 83 -15.00 -3.11 -13.02
CA LEU A 83 -15.20 -3.38 -11.59
C LEU A 83 -15.55 -2.12 -10.78
N LEU A 84 -15.49 -0.94 -11.39
CA LEU A 84 -15.73 0.32 -10.69
C LEU A 84 -17.12 0.39 -10.03
N PRO A 85 -18.23 -0.04 -10.67
CA PRO A 85 -19.55 -0.06 -10.01
C PRO A 85 -19.54 -0.90 -8.72
N GLU A 86 -18.98 -2.10 -8.77
CA GLU A 86 -18.87 -2.99 -7.59
C GLU A 86 -17.97 -2.37 -6.50
N TYR A 87 -16.88 -1.70 -6.89
CA TYR A 87 -16.01 -1.02 -5.93
C TYR A 87 -16.73 0.12 -5.22
N LEU A 88 -17.54 0.92 -5.94
CA LEU A 88 -18.34 1.99 -5.35
C LEU A 88 -19.41 1.44 -4.39
N GLU A 89 -20.08 0.33 -4.75
CA GLU A 89 -21.00 -0.38 -3.85
C GLU A 89 -20.32 -0.91 -2.59
N LEU A 90 -19.05 -1.35 -2.70
CA LEU A 90 -18.26 -1.72 -1.54
C LEU A 90 -18.03 -0.52 -0.62
N LEU A 91 -17.72 0.65 -1.16
CA LEU A 91 -17.54 1.87 -0.36
C LEU A 91 -18.83 2.24 0.39
N ASP A 92 -20.01 2.03 -0.20
CA ASP A 92 -21.30 2.27 0.48
C ASP A 92 -21.49 1.40 1.74
N ARG A 93 -20.81 0.25 1.80
CA ARG A 93 -20.87 -0.70 2.93
C ARG A 93 -19.80 -0.43 3.98
N VAL A 94 -18.85 0.46 3.70
CA VAL A 94 -17.78 0.84 4.63
C VAL A 94 -18.27 2.01 5.48
N ARG A 95 -18.19 1.84 6.80
CA ARG A 95 -18.38 2.97 7.72
C ARG A 95 -17.09 3.77 7.83
N PHE A 96 -17.03 4.90 7.13
CA PHE A 96 -15.95 5.86 7.29
C PHE A 96 -16.16 6.67 8.56
N SER A 97 -15.32 6.45 9.57
CA SER A 97 -15.34 7.21 10.83
C SER A 97 -14.05 7.97 11.11
N GLY A 98 -13.02 7.79 10.27
CA GLY A 98 -11.77 8.52 10.39
C GLY A 98 -11.93 9.92 9.82
N THR A 99 -11.75 10.95 10.65
CA THR A 99 -11.87 12.36 10.25
C THR A 99 -10.57 12.93 9.67
N TRP A 100 -9.84 12.08 8.93
CA TRP A 100 -8.49 12.37 8.46
C TRP A 100 -8.44 13.61 7.56
N GLY A 101 -9.43 13.74 6.65
CA GLY A 101 -9.55 14.89 5.74
C GLY A 101 -9.81 16.20 6.49
N ALA A 102 -10.62 16.19 7.54
CA ALA A 102 -10.88 17.38 8.36
C ALA A 102 -9.70 17.77 9.27
N ALA A 103 -8.86 16.81 9.68
CA ALA A 103 -7.75 17.07 10.60
C ALA A 103 -6.49 17.61 9.91
N HIS A 104 -6.39 17.48 8.59
CA HIS A 104 -5.18 17.79 7.83
C HIS A 104 -5.52 18.33 6.42
N PRO A 105 -5.66 19.66 6.24
CA PRO A 105 -6.08 20.26 4.97
C PRO A 105 -4.96 20.37 3.91
N ASP A 106 -3.71 20.00 4.24
CA ASP A 106 -2.60 20.00 3.28
C ASP A 106 -2.12 18.54 3.03
N PRO A 107 -2.33 17.95 1.85
CA PRO A 107 -1.87 16.60 1.51
C PRO A 107 -0.36 16.37 1.69
N ALA A 108 0.47 17.41 1.54
CA ALA A 108 1.91 17.33 1.78
C ALA A 108 2.27 17.30 3.29
N GLU A 109 1.43 17.88 4.15
CA GLU A 109 1.55 17.80 5.61
C GLU A 109 0.70 16.66 6.24
N THR A 110 -0.32 16.15 5.55
CA THR A 110 -1.22 15.07 6.02
C THR A 110 -0.49 13.74 6.22
N LEU A 111 0.56 13.49 5.45
CA LEU A 111 1.44 12.34 5.64
C LEU A 111 2.50 12.70 6.69
N HIS A 112 2.06 12.99 7.91
CA HIS A 112 2.89 12.97 9.13
C HIS A 112 3.88 11.80 9.03
N PRO A 113 5.16 11.89 9.42
CA PRO A 113 6.14 10.85 9.08
C PRO A 113 5.76 9.50 9.70
N TRP A 114 4.99 8.66 8.98
CA TRP A 114 4.40 7.39 9.46
C TRP A 114 5.40 6.24 9.53
N CYS A 115 6.66 6.62 9.69
CA CYS A 115 7.74 5.84 10.24
C CYS A 115 8.82 6.89 10.57
N PRO A 116 8.85 7.50 11.77
CA PRO A 116 9.87 8.46 12.13
C PRO A 116 11.25 7.79 11.97
N GLY A 117 12.02 8.21 10.96
CA GLY A 117 13.32 7.62 10.64
C GLY A 117 13.44 7.19 9.17
N ASP A 118 14.29 6.19 8.94
CA ASP A 118 14.56 5.58 7.64
C ASP A 118 13.83 4.22 7.55
N PRO A 119 12.68 4.13 6.84
CA PRO A 119 11.90 2.88 6.79
C PRO A 119 12.68 1.72 6.16
N VAL A 120 13.54 2.00 5.17
CA VAL A 120 14.39 0.98 4.55
C VAL A 120 15.46 0.53 5.54
N GLY A 121 16.08 1.47 6.26
CA GLY A 121 17.02 1.20 7.34
C GLY A 121 16.42 0.29 8.42
N ILE A 122 15.18 0.56 8.83
CA ILE A 122 14.44 -0.27 9.80
C ILE A 122 14.27 -1.70 9.30
N LEU A 123 13.82 -1.88 8.04
CA LEU A 123 13.65 -3.20 7.44
C LEU A 123 14.98 -3.96 7.34
N ARG A 124 16.07 -3.29 6.91
CA ARG A 124 17.42 -3.86 6.85
C ARG A 124 17.94 -4.28 8.21
N GLN A 125 17.72 -3.46 9.24
CA GLN A 125 18.19 -3.74 10.59
C GLN A 125 17.44 -4.93 11.21
N ALA A 126 16.13 -5.02 10.97
CA ALA A 126 15.31 -6.07 11.55
C ALA A 126 15.54 -7.46 10.94
N ARG A 127 16.00 -7.53 9.67
CA ARG A 127 16.33 -8.77 8.94
C ARG A 127 15.21 -9.82 9.00
N LYS A 128 13.96 -9.37 8.96
CA LYS A 128 12.79 -10.25 8.90
C LYS A 128 12.52 -10.65 7.46
N PRO A 129 11.90 -11.81 7.19
CA PRO A 129 11.32 -12.09 5.89
C PRO A 129 10.30 -11.00 5.53
N VAL A 130 10.40 -10.48 4.30
CA VAL A 130 9.52 -9.43 3.79
C VAL A 130 9.00 -9.86 2.42
N LEU A 131 7.68 -9.87 2.25
CA LEU A 131 7.04 -9.87 0.95
C LEU A 131 6.66 -8.44 0.58
N VAL A 132 7.14 -7.96 -0.55
CA VAL A 132 6.66 -6.75 -1.22
C VAL A 132 5.63 -7.18 -2.26
N LEU A 133 4.36 -6.82 -2.06
CA LEU A 133 3.24 -7.26 -2.91
C LEU A 133 2.55 -6.04 -3.52
N HIS A 134 2.54 -5.91 -4.84
CA HIS A 134 2.17 -4.63 -5.46
C HIS A 134 1.37 -4.78 -6.75
N GLY A 135 0.51 -3.82 -7.04
CA GLY A 135 -0.22 -3.76 -8.32
C GLY A 135 0.64 -3.19 -9.44
N GLU A 136 0.67 -3.86 -10.58
CA GLU A 136 1.43 -3.39 -11.75
C GLU A 136 0.98 -1.99 -12.23
N LYS A 137 -0.30 -1.67 -12.03
CA LYS A 137 -0.95 -0.43 -12.45
C LYS A 137 -1.31 0.47 -11.28
N ASP A 138 -0.64 0.35 -10.14
CA ASP A 138 -0.89 1.19 -8.96
C ASP A 138 -0.53 2.66 -9.26
N MET A 139 -1.53 3.52 -9.23
CA MET A 139 -1.42 4.96 -9.47
C MET A 139 -1.29 5.78 -8.17
N GLY A 140 -1.47 5.16 -7.01
CA GLY A 140 -1.25 5.80 -5.70
C GLY A 140 0.19 5.66 -5.26
N PHE A 141 0.73 4.44 -5.35
CA PHE A 141 2.16 4.16 -5.18
C PHE A 141 2.66 3.41 -6.41
N PRO A 142 3.44 4.05 -7.31
CA PRO A 142 3.89 3.42 -8.54
C PRO A 142 4.68 2.14 -8.26
N VAL A 143 4.47 1.06 -9.02
CA VAL A 143 5.12 -0.25 -8.81
C VAL A 143 6.65 -0.17 -8.72
N GLN A 144 7.26 0.87 -9.30
CA GLN A 144 8.68 1.19 -9.21
C GLN A 144 9.15 1.30 -7.75
N VAL A 145 8.33 1.76 -6.81
CA VAL A 145 8.69 1.80 -5.38
C VAL A 145 8.84 0.40 -4.78
N ALA A 146 8.05 -0.58 -5.26
CA ALA A 146 8.16 -1.96 -4.83
C ALA A 146 9.43 -2.62 -5.39
N HIS A 147 9.76 -2.36 -6.66
CA HIS A 147 11.01 -2.79 -7.27
C HIS A 147 12.22 -2.21 -6.54
N ARG A 148 12.22 -0.89 -6.30
CA ARG A 148 13.27 -0.20 -5.55
C ARG A 148 13.45 -0.79 -4.15
N LEU A 149 12.35 -1.02 -3.43
CA LEU A 149 12.40 -1.61 -2.09
C LEU A 149 12.99 -3.02 -2.11
N HIS A 150 12.60 -3.84 -3.08
CA HIS A 150 13.13 -5.20 -3.23
C HIS A 150 14.63 -5.22 -3.51
N GLU A 151 15.10 -4.34 -4.41
CA GLU A 151 16.54 -4.15 -4.69
C GLU A 151 17.31 -3.69 -3.45
N GLU A 152 16.71 -2.81 -2.66
CA GLU A 152 17.29 -2.27 -1.44
C GLU A 152 17.25 -3.25 -0.25
N LEU A 153 16.44 -4.32 -0.32
CA LEU A 153 16.30 -5.36 0.69
C LEU A 153 16.65 -6.76 0.13
N PRO A 154 17.95 -7.08 -0.02
CA PRO A 154 18.38 -8.41 -0.43
C PRO A 154 17.82 -9.50 0.48
N GLY A 155 17.06 -10.43 -0.09
CA GLY A 155 16.36 -11.50 0.65
C GLY A 155 14.87 -11.24 0.91
N SER A 156 14.34 -10.09 0.50
CA SER A 156 12.90 -9.91 0.35
C SER A 156 12.36 -10.70 -0.86
N GLU A 157 11.07 -11.00 -0.84
CA GLU A 157 10.34 -11.54 -1.99
C GLU A 157 9.54 -10.40 -2.64
N LEU A 158 9.47 -10.37 -3.97
CA LEU A 158 8.66 -9.42 -4.72
C LEU A 158 7.59 -10.16 -5.52
N ALA A 159 6.33 -9.74 -5.35
CA ALA A 159 5.20 -10.19 -6.14
C ALA A 159 4.49 -8.99 -6.75
N VAL A 160 4.37 -8.99 -8.08
CA VAL A 160 3.60 -7.97 -8.81
C VAL A 160 2.34 -8.60 -9.37
N VAL A 161 1.19 -8.02 -9.04
CA VAL A 161 -0.12 -8.42 -9.55
C VAL A 161 -0.35 -7.68 -10.87
N ASP A 162 -0.14 -8.40 -11.96
CA ASP A 162 -0.35 -7.92 -13.34
C ASP A 162 -1.73 -7.30 -13.52
N GLY A 163 -1.82 -6.15 -14.20
CA GLY A 163 -3.08 -5.49 -14.52
C GLY A 163 -3.98 -5.14 -13.33
N ALA A 164 -3.42 -4.93 -12.14
CA ALA A 164 -4.15 -4.43 -10.96
C ALA A 164 -3.56 -3.10 -10.49
N ALA A 165 -4.42 -2.19 -10.02
CA ALA A 165 -4.05 -0.92 -9.43
C ALA A 165 -3.86 -1.05 -7.92
N HIS A 166 -4.10 0.03 -7.17
CA HIS A 166 -3.85 0.12 -5.74
C HIS A 166 -4.62 -0.97 -4.96
N GLN A 167 -5.89 -1.20 -5.31
CA GLN A 167 -6.77 -2.19 -4.65
C GLN A 167 -6.62 -3.59 -5.25
N CYS A 168 -5.39 -4.11 -5.31
CA CYS A 168 -5.08 -5.43 -5.86
C CYS A 168 -5.95 -6.56 -5.28
N GLN A 169 -6.18 -6.52 -3.97
CA GLN A 169 -6.96 -7.51 -3.24
C GLN A 169 -8.44 -7.49 -3.62
N PHE A 170 -8.94 -6.39 -4.17
CA PHE A 170 -10.29 -6.27 -4.69
C PHE A 170 -10.35 -6.71 -6.16
N GLU A 171 -9.42 -6.24 -7.00
CA GLU A 171 -9.43 -6.55 -8.43
C GLU A 171 -9.06 -8.01 -8.74
N LYS A 172 -8.09 -8.58 -8.02
CA LYS A 172 -7.56 -9.93 -8.25
C LYS A 172 -7.39 -10.68 -6.93
N PRO A 173 -8.49 -10.95 -6.18
CA PRO A 173 -8.45 -11.48 -4.82
C PRO A 173 -7.70 -12.82 -4.72
N ASP A 174 -7.95 -13.75 -5.65
CA ASP A 174 -7.33 -15.08 -5.61
C ASP A 174 -5.82 -15.03 -5.85
N VAL A 175 -5.39 -14.18 -6.80
CA VAL A 175 -3.98 -13.98 -7.13
C VAL A 175 -3.25 -13.34 -5.96
N TRP A 176 -3.83 -12.27 -5.41
CA TRP A 176 -3.28 -11.55 -4.26
C TRP A 176 -3.19 -12.46 -3.03
N ALA A 177 -4.27 -13.17 -2.69
CA ALA A 177 -4.32 -14.07 -1.53
C ALA A 177 -3.39 -15.28 -1.69
N ARG A 178 -3.14 -15.74 -2.92
CA ARG A 178 -2.15 -16.80 -3.18
C ARG A 178 -0.74 -16.34 -2.83
N HIS A 179 -0.31 -15.16 -3.27
CA HIS A 179 1.03 -14.65 -2.94
C HIS A 179 1.25 -14.53 -1.44
N VAL A 180 0.24 -14.04 -0.71
CA VAL A 180 0.30 -13.98 0.77
C VAL A 180 0.43 -15.37 1.38
N ARG A 181 -0.39 -16.34 0.94
CA ARG A 181 -0.34 -17.72 1.47
C ARG A 181 1.00 -18.39 1.19
N GLU A 182 1.47 -18.34 -0.06
CA GLU A 182 2.75 -18.94 -0.47
C GLU A 182 3.92 -18.40 0.35
N PHE A 183 3.96 -17.08 0.58
CA PHE A 183 4.96 -16.45 1.44
C PHE A 183 4.87 -16.94 2.89
N LEU A 184 3.66 -17.04 3.44
CA LEU A 184 3.45 -17.53 4.80
C LEU A 184 3.79 -19.02 4.95
N ASP A 185 3.55 -19.83 3.93
CA ASP A 185 3.86 -21.26 3.97
C ASP A 185 5.38 -21.50 3.82
N ALA A 186 6.03 -20.82 2.86
CA ALA A 186 7.48 -20.92 2.64
C ALA A 186 8.29 -20.52 3.88
N ASN A 187 7.79 -19.54 4.63
CA ASN A 187 8.44 -19.01 5.83
C ASN A 187 7.88 -19.60 7.14
N ALA A 188 7.10 -20.67 7.10
CA ALA A 188 6.64 -21.35 8.33
C ALA A 188 7.78 -22.08 9.07
N GLY A 189 8.87 -22.43 8.37
CA GLY A 189 10.02 -23.15 8.92
C GLY A 189 10.93 -22.33 9.85
N SER A 190 10.88 -21.00 9.78
CA SER A 190 11.65 -20.10 10.67
C SER A 190 11.10 -20.02 12.10
N ASP A 191 9.99 -20.70 12.40
CA ASP A 191 9.35 -20.75 13.72
C ASP A 191 9.97 -21.79 14.68
N ARG A 192 10.91 -22.63 14.23
CA ARG A 192 11.56 -23.61 15.11
C ARG A 192 12.70 -22.94 15.89
N PRO A 193 12.63 -22.85 17.23
CA PRO A 193 13.82 -22.56 18.03
C PRO A 193 14.86 -23.64 17.72
N GLY A 194 16.12 -23.22 17.61
CA GLY A 194 17.25 -24.11 17.32
C GLY A 194 17.21 -25.39 18.17
N ARG A 195 17.42 -26.52 17.50
CA ARG A 195 17.87 -27.76 18.14
C ARG A 195 19.34 -27.64 18.52
#